data_AF-A0A1Z4BV29-F1
#
_entry.id   AF-A0A1Z4BV29-F1
#
_cell.length_a   1.000
_cell.length_b   1.000
_cell.length_c   1.000
_cell.angle_alpha   90.00
_cell.angle_beta   90.00
_cell.angle_gamma   90.00
#
_symmetry.space_group_name_H-M   'P 1'
#
loop_
_entity.id
_entity.type
_entity.pdbx_description
1 polymer ?
#
loop_
_entity_poly.entity_id
_entity_poly.type
_entity_poly.pdbx_seq_one_letter_code
_entity_poly.pdbx_strand_id
1 'polypeptide(L)'
;MNALFTIGQTMNSLDYRKIFRGLATIGILIIFLLPHLVFELVTEAGHVVLELIVELGHIVFEWVEISLDTVIELLFETELHDTQIIVFYIIMAVVCFALYRLALLIPRWLRWLYNKLVAYYLGQKNRFSLYWQSLSLLNKIKMAAIGIGVSVGYLYVFFSF
;
A
#
# COMPACT_ATOMS: atom_id res chain seq x y z
N MET A 1 57.86 -14.92 29.22
CA MET A 1 57.42 -14.92 27.80
C MET A 1 56.04 -15.55 27.55
N ASN A 2 55.33 -16.05 28.57
CA ASN A 2 53.98 -16.65 28.38
C ASN A 2 52.80 -15.73 28.78
N ALA A 3 53.04 -14.52 29.29
CA ALA A 3 51.95 -13.61 29.69
C ALA A 3 51.47 -12.70 28.55
N LEU A 4 52.33 -12.36 27.60
CA LEU A 4 51.99 -11.46 26.49
C LEU A 4 51.26 -12.16 25.33
N PHE A 5 51.39 -13.49 25.21
CA PHE A 5 50.66 -14.25 24.18
C PHE A 5 49.18 -14.49 24.57
N THR A 6 48.87 -14.48 25.87
CA THR A 6 47.52 -14.71 26.40
C THR A 6 46.63 -13.46 26.32
N ILE A 7 47.22 -12.26 26.35
CA ILE A 7 46.48 -10.99 26.29
C ILE A 7 46.04 -10.65 24.84
N GLY A 8 46.79 -11.09 23.83
CA GLY A 8 46.43 -10.91 22.42
C GLY A 8 45.28 -11.79 21.91
N GLN A 9 44.96 -12.89 22.61
CA GLN A 9 43.87 -13.80 22.21
C GLN A 9 42.51 -13.48 22.87
N THR A 10 42.46 -12.65 23.91
CA THR A 10 41.21 -12.28 24.59
C THR A 10 40.54 -11.04 23.99
N MET A 11 41.29 -10.22 23.24
CA MET A 11 40.79 -9.03 22.54
C MET A 11 40.07 -9.30 21.19
N ASN A 12 39.72 -10.55 20.89
CA ASN A 12 39.14 -10.91 19.58
C ASN A 12 37.78 -11.63 19.65
N SER A 13 37.23 -11.94 20.82
CA SER A 13 35.93 -12.63 20.91
C SER A 13 34.80 -11.76 21.45
N LEU A 14 35.12 -10.82 22.35
CA LEU A 14 34.15 -9.91 22.97
C LEU A 14 33.74 -8.78 22.04
N ASP A 15 34.67 -8.21 21.28
CA ASP A 15 34.37 -7.10 20.37
C ASP A 15 33.60 -7.57 19.13
N TYR A 16 33.90 -8.77 18.60
CA TYR A 16 33.08 -9.40 17.56
C TYR A 16 31.66 -9.68 18.05
N ARG A 17 31.47 -10.11 19.30
CA ARG A 17 30.13 -10.29 19.88
C ARG A 17 29.35 -8.98 20.01
N LYS A 18 30.02 -7.86 20.32
CA LYS A 18 29.39 -6.54 20.40
C LYS A 18 28.98 -6.03 19.02
N ILE A 19 29.87 -6.13 18.04
CA ILE A 19 29.60 -5.75 16.65
C ILE A 19 28.45 -6.60 16.09
N PHE A 20 28.49 -7.92 16.29
CA PHE A 20 27.43 -8.82 15.84
C PHE A 20 26.08 -8.52 16.49
N ARG A 21 26.06 -8.20 17.80
CA ARG A 21 24.83 -7.78 18.49
C ARG A 21 24.31 -6.46 17.95
N GLY A 22 25.16 -5.47 17.73
CA GLY A 22 24.75 -4.19 17.14
C GLY A 22 24.15 -4.36 15.74
N LEU A 23 24.79 -5.18 14.90
CA LEU A 23 24.33 -5.46 13.54
C LEU A 23 23.01 -6.24 13.53
N ALA A 24 22.84 -7.19 14.46
CA ALA A 24 21.57 -7.89 14.66
C ALA A 24 20.44 -6.95 15.11
N THR A 25 20.71 -6.01 16.02
CA THR A 25 19.72 -5.02 16.46
C THR A 25 19.28 -4.12 15.29
N ILE A 26 20.22 -3.67 14.46
CA ILE A 26 19.92 -2.87 13.26
C ILE A 26 19.09 -3.70 12.26
N GLY A 27 19.47 -4.96 12.03
CA GLY A 27 18.72 -5.85 11.13
C GLY A 27 17.28 -6.08 11.59
N ILE A 28 17.07 -6.28 12.90
CA ILE A 28 15.75 -6.41 13.51
C ILE A 28 14.94 -5.12 13.33
N LEU A 29 15.55 -3.96 13.58
CA LEU A 29 14.91 -2.66 13.43
C LEU A 29 14.49 -2.40 11.97
N ILE A 30 15.32 -2.76 10.99
CA ILE A 30 15.00 -2.67 9.55
C ILE A 30 13.80 -3.56 9.20
N ILE A 31 13.74 -4.79 9.71
CA ILE A 31 12.61 -5.70 9.46
C ILE A 31 11.29 -5.12 9.98
N PHE A 32 11.34 -4.34 11.06
CA PHE A 32 10.16 -3.68 11.62
C PHE A 32 9.80 -2.36 10.93
N LEU A 33 10.78 -1.53 10.58
CA LEU A 33 10.53 -0.21 9.99
C LEU A 33 10.13 -0.30 8.52
N LEU A 34 10.71 -1.22 7.75
CA LEU A 34 10.45 -1.30 6.32
C LEU A 34 8.98 -1.52 5.96
N PRO A 35 8.23 -2.47 6.57
CA PRO A 35 6.82 -2.65 6.27
C PRO A 35 5.98 -1.40 6.54
N HIS A 36 6.31 -0.67 7.61
CA HIS A 36 5.60 0.57 7.96
C HIS A 36 5.84 1.66 6.91
N LEU A 37 7.11 1.91 6.55
CA LEU A 37 7.48 2.89 5.52
C LEU A 37 6.86 2.58 4.16
N VAL A 38 6.83 1.30 3.77
CA VAL A 38 6.20 0.88 2.50
C VAL A 38 4.71 1.14 2.55
N PHE A 39 4.05 0.83 3.67
CA PHE A 39 2.62 1.09 3.82
C PHE A 39 2.31 2.59 3.74
N GLU A 40 3.05 3.41 4.48
CA GLU A 40 2.92 4.87 4.48
C GLU A 40 3.11 5.45 3.07
N LEU A 41 4.20 5.08 2.38
CA LEU A 41 4.49 5.53 1.02
C LEU A 41 3.38 5.13 0.03
N VAL A 42 2.87 3.91 0.12
CA VAL A 42 1.80 3.42 -0.76
C VAL A 42 0.50 4.19 -0.49
N THR A 43 0.18 4.45 0.78
CA THR A 43 -1.02 5.21 1.13
C THR A 43 -0.94 6.66 0.66
N GLU A 44 0.21 7.31 0.82
CA GLU A 44 0.40 8.69 0.42
C GLU A 44 0.44 8.84 -1.11
N ALA A 45 1.15 7.95 -1.81
CA ALA A 45 1.10 7.90 -3.27
C ALA A 45 -0.33 7.66 -3.78
N GLY A 46 -1.09 6.78 -3.10
CA GLY A 46 -2.50 6.56 -3.41
C GLY A 46 -3.37 7.81 -3.22
N HIS A 47 -3.13 8.59 -2.17
CA HIS A 47 -3.84 9.84 -1.91
C HIS A 47 -3.57 10.87 -3.01
N VAL A 48 -2.30 11.11 -3.34
CA VAL A 48 -1.90 12.06 -4.41
C VAL A 48 -2.49 11.69 -5.75
N VAL A 49 -2.49 10.39 -6.10
CA VAL A 49 -3.08 9.92 -7.36
C VAL A 49 -4.60 10.17 -7.38
N LEU A 50 -5.30 9.91 -6.28
CA LEU A 50 -6.74 10.15 -6.20
C LEU A 50 -7.06 11.64 -6.28
N GLU A 51 -6.31 12.49 -5.57
CA GLU A 51 -6.46 13.93 -5.61
C GLU A 51 -6.30 14.47 -7.04
N LEU A 52 -5.22 14.06 -7.73
CA LEU A 52 -4.97 14.46 -9.11
C LEU A 52 -6.09 14.03 -10.07
N ILE A 53 -6.63 12.81 -9.89
CA ILE A 53 -7.75 12.32 -10.71
C ILE A 53 -9.00 13.17 -10.50
N VAL A 54 -9.31 13.51 -9.25
CA VAL A 54 -10.48 14.35 -8.91
C VAL A 54 -10.30 15.76 -9.47
N GLU A 55 -9.12 16.35 -9.30
CA GLU A 55 -8.80 17.69 -9.81
C GLU A 55 -8.90 17.76 -11.35
N LEU A 56 -8.29 16.80 -12.06
CA LEU A 56 -8.41 16.70 -13.51
C LEU A 56 -9.86 16.51 -13.95
N GLY A 57 -10.64 15.72 -13.21
CA GLY A 57 -12.07 15.54 -13.44
C GLY A 57 -12.84 16.85 -13.33
N HIS A 58 -12.53 17.68 -12.33
CA HIS A 58 -13.15 18.99 -12.16
C HIS A 58 -12.80 19.95 -13.29
N ILE A 59 -11.54 20.00 -13.74
CA ILE A 59 -11.11 20.87 -14.85
C ILE A 59 -11.85 20.49 -16.14
N VAL A 60 -11.95 19.18 -16.42
CA VAL A 60 -12.69 18.69 -17.59
C VAL A 60 -14.18 19.04 -17.49
N PHE A 61 -14.76 18.93 -16.29
CA PHE A 61 -16.16 19.32 -16.06
C PHE A 61 -16.39 20.80 -16.34
N GLU A 62 -15.55 21.68 -15.82
CA GLU A 62 -15.65 23.14 -16.04
C GLU A 62 -15.51 23.48 -17.53
N TRP A 63 -14.58 22.83 -18.22
CA TRP A 63 -14.41 23.02 -19.67
C TRP A 63 -15.65 22.59 -20.46
N VAL A 64 -16.30 21.48 -20.07
CA VAL A 64 -17.55 21.01 -20.70
C VAL A 64 -18.69 21.98 -20.41
N GLU A 65 -18.80 22.50 -19.19
CA GLU A 65 -19.82 23.48 -18.79
C GLU A 65 -19.74 24.74 -19.65
N ILE A 66 -18.55 25.37 -19.74
CA ILE A 66 -18.33 26.57 -20.55
C ILE A 66 -18.64 26.31 -22.03
N SER A 67 -18.23 25.15 -22.54
CA SER A 67 -18.48 24.78 -23.94
C SER A 67 -19.97 24.60 -24.23
N LEU A 68 -20.70 23.95 -23.32
CA LEU A 68 -22.15 23.74 -23.46
C LEU A 68 -22.93 25.06 -23.33
N ASP A 69 -22.53 25.93 -22.40
CA ASP A 69 -23.14 27.24 -22.21
C ASP A 69 -23.07 28.07 -23.49
N THR A 70 -21.88 28.16 -24.09
CA THR A 70 -21.67 28.88 -25.36
C THR A 70 -22.47 28.25 -26.51
N VAL A 71 -22.50 26.93 -26.62
CA VAL A 71 -23.23 26.22 -27.70
C VAL A 71 -24.74 26.43 -27.57
N ILE A 72 -25.28 26.38 -26.36
CA ILE A 72 -26.73 26.54 -26.12
C ILE A 72 -27.13 28.00 -26.31
N GLU A 73 -26.35 28.96 -25.83
CA GLU A 73 -26.59 30.39 -26.07
C GLU A 73 -26.67 30.70 -27.57
N LEU A 74 -25.73 30.17 -28.36
CA LEU A 74 -25.72 30.34 -29.82
C LEU A 74 -26.87 29.64 -30.55
N LEU A 75 -27.32 28.48 -30.06
CA LEU A 75 -28.36 27.69 -30.72
C LEU A 75 -29.78 28.17 -30.40
N PHE A 76 -29.99 28.72 -29.20
CA PHE A 76 -31.33 29.02 -28.70
C PHE A 76 -31.59 30.52 -28.52
N GLU A 77 -30.60 31.41 -28.75
CA GLU A 77 -30.71 32.86 -28.53
C GLU A 77 -31.39 33.18 -27.17
N THR A 78 -31.03 32.39 -26.15
CA THR A 78 -31.69 32.38 -24.85
C THR A 78 -31.04 33.37 -23.89
N GLU A 79 -31.80 33.86 -22.90
CA GLU A 79 -31.22 34.65 -21.82
C GLU A 79 -30.27 33.80 -20.97
N LEU A 80 -29.19 34.40 -20.46
CA LEU A 80 -28.13 33.72 -19.69
C LEU A 80 -28.65 32.82 -18.57
N HIS A 81 -29.76 33.21 -17.91
CA HIS A 81 -30.35 32.42 -16.82
C HIS A 81 -30.98 31.11 -17.31
N ASP A 82 -31.64 31.13 -18.47
CA ASP A 82 -32.31 29.95 -19.03
C ASP A 82 -31.28 28.96 -19.59
N THR A 83 -30.20 29.45 -20.21
CA THR A 83 -29.08 28.64 -20.70
C THR A 83 -28.42 27.85 -19.56
N GLN A 84 -28.14 28.50 -18.43
CA GLN A 84 -27.50 27.86 -17.27
C GLN A 84 -28.33 26.70 -16.71
N ILE A 85 -29.66 26.88 -16.62
CA ILE A 85 -30.57 25.82 -16.14
C ILE A 85 -30.56 24.62 -17.09
N ILE A 86 -30.59 24.86 -18.41
CA ILE A 86 -30.57 23.80 -19.42
C ILE A 86 -29.24 23.04 -19.38
N VAL A 87 -28.11 23.75 -19.36
CA VAL A 87 -26.75 23.16 -19.25
C VAL A 87 -26.66 22.29 -18.01
N PHE A 88 -27.12 22.78 -16.86
CA PHE A 88 -27.12 22.04 -15.60
C PHE A 88 -27.90 20.72 -15.70
N TYR A 89 -29.12 20.73 -16.26
CA TYR A 89 -29.91 19.50 -16.39
C TYR A 89 -29.29 18.50 -17.38
N ILE A 90 -28.68 18.96 -18.47
CA ILE A 90 -27.97 18.10 -19.42
C ILE A 90 -26.79 17.43 -18.73
N ILE A 91 -25.95 18.21 -18.06
CA ILE A 91 -24.78 17.71 -17.32
C ILE A 91 -25.23 16.71 -16.25
N MET A 92 -26.26 17.04 -15.46
CA MET A 92 -26.80 16.15 -14.43
C MET A 92 -27.30 14.82 -15.02
N ALA A 93 -27.98 14.84 -16.16
CA ALA A 93 -28.42 13.62 -16.83
C ALA A 93 -27.24 12.74 -17.28
N VAL A 94 -26.19 13.35 -17.85
CA VAL A 94 -24.95 12.67 -18.26
C VAL A 94 -24.23 12.08 -17.04
N VAL A 95 -24.08 12.84 -15.96
CA VAL A 95 -23.44 12.38 -14.71
C VAL A 95 -24.21 11.21 -14.10
N CYS A 96 -25.53 11.30 -13.98
CA CYS A 96 -26.37 10.21 -13.49
C CYS A 96 -26.22 8.94 -14.35
N PHE A 97 -26.20 9.09 -15.67
CA PHE A 97 -25.99 7.96 -16.58
C PHE A 97 -24.59 7.34 -16.45
N ALA A 98 -23.55 8.17 -16.33
CA ALA A 98 -22.18 7.73 -16.13
C ALA A 98 -22.01 6.99 -14.79
N LEU A 99 -22.56 7.53 -13.71
CA LEU A 99 -22.56 6.90 -12.38
C LEU A 99 -23.32 5.56 -12.39
N TYR A 100 -24.46 5.49 -13.07
CA TYR A 100 -25.19 4.23 -13.25
C TYR A 100 -24.35 3.18 -13.97
N ARG A 101 -23.67 3.56 -15.06
CA ARG A 101 -22.77 2.65 -15.80
C ARG A 101 -21.57 2.21 -14.97
N LEU A 102 -20.96 3.13 -14.22
CA LEU A 102 -19.88 2.83 -13.29
C LEU A 102 -20.33 1.86 -12.19
N ALA A 103 -21.49 2.10 -11.57
CA ALA A 103 -22.06 1.23 -10.55
C ALA A 103 -22.27 -0.22 -11.05
N LEU A 104 -22.56 -0.41 -12.35
CA LEU A 104 -22.65 -1.74 -12.96
C LEU A 104 -21.29 -2.37 -13.27
N LEU A 105 -20.26 -1.57 -13.54
CA LEU A 105 -18.91 -2.05 -13.86
C LEU A 105 -18.07 -2.38 -12.62
N ILE A 106 -18.21 -1.58 -11.57
CA ILE A 106 -17.53 -1.74 -10.27
C ILE A 106 -17.61 -3.18 -9.73
N PRO A 107 -18.78 -3.84 -9.61
CA PRO A 107 -18.88 -5.18 -9.07
C PRO A 107 -18.25 -6.26 -9.96
N ARG A 108 -18.09 -6.00 -11.27
CA ARG A 108 -17.38 -6.92 -12.18
C ARG A 108 -15.87 -6.81 -11.98
N TRP A 109 -15.36 -5.58 -11.93
CA TRP A 109 -13.95 -5.29 -11.66
C TRP A 109 -13.50 -5.77 -10.29
N LEU A 110 -14.29 -5.49 -9.24
CA LEU A 110 -14.00 -5.97 -7.88
C LEU A 110 -13.96 -7.49 -7.83
N ARG A 111 -14.91 -8.19 -8.44
CA ARG A 111 -14.89 -9.67 -8.48
C ARG A 111 -13.66 -10.20 -9.21
N TRP A 112 -13.28 -9.60 -10.33
CA TRP A 112 -12.08 -10.00 -11.06
C TRP A 112 -10.81 -9.80 -10.23
N LEU A 113 -10.67 -8.63 -9.59
CA LEU A 113 -9.52 -8.30 -8.75
C LEU A 113 -9.46 -9.23 -7.52
N TYR A 114 -10.60 -9.42 -6.86
CA TYR A 114 -10.74 -10.34 -5.73
C TYR A 114 -10.34 -11.76 -6.12
N ASN A 115 -10.85 -12.28 -7.24
CA ASN A 115 -10.51 -13.62 -7.70
C ASN A 115 -9.02 -13.76 -8.02
N LYS A 116 -8.39 -12.73 -8.61
CA LYS A 116 -6.93 -12.72 -8.83
C LYS A 116 -6.14 -12.69 -7.53
N LEU A 117 -6.52 -11.83 -6.60
CA LEU A 117 -5.91 -11.73 -5.27
C LEU A 117 -6.03 -13.05 -4.51
N VAL A 118 -7.22 -13.66 -4.51
CA VAL A 118 -7.47 -14.95 -3.87
C VAL A 118 -6.67 -16.06 -4.53
N ALA A 119 -6.64 -16.13 -5.87
CA ALA A 119 -5.84 -17.12 -6.58
C ALA A 119 -4.35 -16.98 -6.26
N TYR A 120 -3.83 -15.75 -6.22
CA TYR A 120 -2.45 -15.47 -5.83
C TYR A 120 -2.19 -15.86 -4.36
N TYR A 121 -3.08 -15.49 -3.45
CA TYR A 121 -2.97 -15.81 -2.03
C TYR A 121 -3.03 -17.32 -1.76
N LEU A 122 -3.97 -18.03 -2.38
CA LEU A 122 -4.09 -19.49 -2.29
C LEU A 122 -2.85 -20.17 -2.88
N GLY A 123 -2.33 -19.67 -4.02
CA GLY A 123 -1.09 -20.15 -4.61
C GLY A 123 0.09 -20.02 -3.64
N GLN A 124 0.25 -18.85 -3.02
CA GLN A 124 1.32 -18.62 -2.04
C GLN A 124 1.13 -19.45 -0.77
N LYS A 125 -0.10 -19.56 -0.25
CA LYS A 125 -0.42 -20.42 0.90
C LYS A 125 -0.06 -21.87 0.60
N ASN A 126 -0.36 -22.37 -0.61
CA ASN A 126 -0.07 -23.74 -0.99
C ASN A 126 1.44 -23.99 -1.06
N ARG A 127 2.20 -23.05 -1.65
CA ARG A 127 3.67 -23.11 -1.67
C ARG A 127 4.27 -23.09 -0.27
N PHE A 128 3.74 -22.26 0.62
CA PHE A 128 4.19 -22.19 2.01
C PHE A 128 3.85 -23.46 2.78
N SER A 129 2.68 -24.04 2.55
CA SER A 129 2.26 -25.30 3.18
C SER A 129 3.15 -26.47 2.75
N LEU A 130 3.42 -26.60 1.45
CA LEU A 130 4.33 -27.60 0.91
C LEU A 130 5.75 -27.41 1.44
N TYR A 131 6.24 -26.17 1.50
CA TYR A 131 7.52 -25.83 2.10
C TYR A 131 7.58 -26.25 3.58
N TRP A 132 6.55 -25.91 4.36
CA TRP A 132 6.46 -26.28 5.77
C TRP A 132 6.41 -27.80 5.97
N GLN A 133 5.70 -28.54 5.12
CA GLN A 133 5.67 -30.00 5.19
C GLN A 133 7.04 -30.62 4.85
N SER A 134 7.78 -30.04 3.91
CA SER A 134 9.12 -30.50 3.52
C SER A 134 10.22 -30.20 4.54
N LEU A 135 9.96 -29.32 5.52
CA LEU A 135 10.93 -28.90 6.51
C LEU A 135 11.14 -29.95 7.61
N SER A 136 12.40 -30.19 7.98
CA SER A 136 12.78 -31.00 9.14
C SER A 136 12.28 -30.39 10.45
N LEU A 137 12.02 -31.22 11.47
CA LEU A 137 11.54 -30.79 12.79
C LEU A 137 12.43 -29.71 13.43
N LEU A 138 13.75 -29.83 13.28
CA LEU A 138 14.70 -28.84 13.78
C LEU A 138 14.54 -27.47 13.12
N ASN A 139 14.26 -27.43 11.81
CA ASN A 139 14.05 -26.17 11.10
C ASN A 139 12.69 -25.54 11.43
N LYS A 140 11.67 -26.35 11.72
CA LYS A 140 10.37 -25.85 12.22
C LYS A 140 10.51 -25.15 13.57
N ILE A 141 11.24 -25.76 14.51
CA ILE A 141 11.49 -25.18 15.83
C ILE A 141 12.28 -23.87 15.69
N LYS A 142 13.30 -23.82 14.81
CA LYS A 142 14.04 -22.59 14.53
C LYS A 142 13.13 -21.48 14.00
N MET A 143 12.26 -21.77 13.03
CA MET A 143 11.34 -20.75 12.49
C MET A 143 10.32 -20.30 13.53
N ALA A 144 9.79 -21.21 14.36
CA ALA A 144 8.88 -20.86 15.44
C ALA A 144 9.56 -19.96 16.49
N ALA A 145 10.81 -20.26 16.86
CA ALA A 145 11.59 -19.44 17.79
C ALA A 145 11.87 -18.03 17.22
N ILE A 146 12.20 -17.93 15.93
CA ILE A 146 12.37 -16.64 15.24
C ILE A 146 11.05 -15.87 15.23
N GLY A 147 9.94 -16.53 14.87
CA GLY A 147 8.62 -15.91 14.83
C GLY A 147 8.19 -15.36 16.19
N ILE A 148 8.35 -16.15 17.27
CA ILE A 148 8.05 -15.71 18.64
C ILE A 148 8.96 -14.55 19.04
N GLY A 149 10.26 -14.63 18.75
CA GLY A 149 11.22 -13.55 19.06
C GLY A 149 10.86 -12.23 18.37
N VAL A 150 10.46 -12.29 17.10
CA VAL A 150 10.01 -11.13 16.32
C VAL A 150 8.70 -10.58 16.90
N SER A 151 7.70 -11.42 17.17
CA SER A 151 6.42 -10.96 17.73
C SER A 151 6.57 -10.32 19.12
N VAL A 152 7.40 -10.88 20.00
CA VAL A 152 7.68 -10.32 21.33
C VAL A 152 8.47 -9.02 21.21
N GLY A 153 9.44 -8.94 20.29
CA GLY A 153 10.17 -7.71 20.01
C GLY A 153 9.27 -6.59 19.50
N TYR A 154 8.31 -6.92 18.64
CA TYR A 154 7.32 -5.95 18.14
C TYR A 154 6.46 -5.37 19.26
N LEU A 155 5.91 -6.23 20.12
CA LEU A 155 5.09 -5.81 21.26
C LEU A 155 5.87 -4.93 22.24
N TYR A 156 7.14 -5.24 22.47
CA TYR A 156 7.98 -4.45 23.37
C TYR A 156 8.26 -3.04 22.82
N VAL A 157 8.57 -2.92 21.52
CA VAL A 157 8.81 -1.62 20.87
C VAL A 157 7.52 -0.80 20.81
N PHE A 158 6.40 -1.43 20.45
CA PHE A 158 5.10 -0.76 20.34
C PHE A 158 4.58 -0.25 21.70
N PHE A 159 4.85 -0.95 22.80
CA PHE A 159 4.43 -0.53 24.14
C PHE A 159 5.42 0.45 24.81
N SER A 160 6.61 0.63 24.22
CA SER A 160 7.65 1.54 24.73
C SER A 160 7.59 2.94 24.09
N PHE A 161 6.73 3.14 23.09
CA PHE A 161 6.45 4.42 22.45
C PHE A 161 5.08 4.94 22.93
#